data_AF-A0A174CVV3-F1
#
_entry.id   AF-A0A174CVV3-F1
#
_cell.length_a   1.000
_cell.length_b   1.000
_cell.length_c   1.000
_cell.angle_alpha   90.00
_cell.angle_beta   90.00
_cell.angle_gamma   90.00
#
_symmetry.space_group_name_H-M   'P 1'
#
loop_
_entity.id
_entity.type
_entity.pdbx_description
1 polymer ?
#
loop_
_entity_poly.entity_id
_entity_poly.type
_entity_poly.pdbx_seq_one_letter_code
_entity_poly.pdbx_strand_id
1 'polypeptide(L)'
;MSKTKSEVKKIRKKISYTLKHERESKNQPSFTKEDALLIARALKIDFAKEKFDLDEFTAGVNVELEHGTKCPECNVTKNDPILTGKIALAHLKEFPDYYTRLKKLEEEATKYWSENV
;
A
#
# COMPACT_ATOMS: atom_id res chain seq x y z
N MET A 1 -10.07 -13.36 19.32
CA MET A 1 -11.06 -13.71 18.27
C MET A 1 -10.40 -13.72 16.91
N SER A 2 -10.31 -14.88 16.25
CA SER A 2 -9.86 -14.97 14.85
C SER A 2 -10.93 -14.37 13.94
N LYS A 3 -10.62 -13.28 13.24
CA LYS A 3 -11.51 -12.72 12.22
C LYS A 3 -11.74 -13.75 11.12
N THR A 4 -13.00 -13.92 10.74
CA THR A 4 -13.40 -14.96 9.78
C THR A 4 -12.99 -14.55 8.36
N LYS A 5 -12.76 -15.52 7.46
CA LYS A 5 -12.51 -15.29 6.02
C LYS A 5 -13.58 -14.37 5.38
N SER A 6 -14.78 -14.33 5.96
CA SER A 6 -15.89 -13.46 5.58
C SER A 6 -15.60 -11.97 5.77
N GLU A 7 -14.95 -11.57 6.87
CA GLU A 7 -14.64 -10.16 7.16
C GLU A 7 -13.58 -9.61 6.20
N VAL A 8 -12.51 -10.38 5.95
CA VAL A 8 -11.47 -10.02 4.96
C VAL A 8 -12.08 -9.84 3.57
N LYS A 9 -13.01 -10.72 3.17
CA LYS A 9 -13.72 -10.61 1.89
C LYS A 9 -14.54 -9.32 1.80
N LYS A 10 -15.21 -8.91 2.89
CA LYS A 10 -15.98 -7.66 2.96
C LYS A 10 -15.07 -6.43 2.85
N ILE A 11 -13.97 -6.40 3.61
CA ILE A 11 -12.98 -5.31 3.56
C ILE A 11 -12.40 -5.19 2.14
N ARG A 12 -11.91 -6.30 1.59
CA ARG A 12 -11.36 -6.38 0.23
C ARG A 12 -12.35 -5.81 -0.79
N LYS A 13 -13.60 -6.29 -0.78
CA LYS A 13 -14.63 -5.83 -1.72
C LYS A 13 -14.95 -4.34 -1.57
N LYS A 14 -15.05 -3.84 -0.33
CA LYS A 14 -15.36 -2.43 -0.05
C LYS A 14 -14.27 -1.51 -0.62
N ILE A 15 -13.01 -1.77 -0.26
CA ILE A 15 -11.89 -0.92 -0.68
C ILE A 15 -11.70 -0.98 -2.19
N SER A 16 -11.75 -2.17 -2.81
CA SER A 16 -11.64 -2.29 -4.27
C SER A 16 -12.75 -1.53 -5.01
N TYR A 17 -13.97 -1.51 -4.47
CA TYR A 17 -15.08 -0.75 -5.06
C TYR A 17 -14.81 0.77 -4.98
N THR A 18 -14.43 1.25 -3.79
CA THR A 18 -14.14 2.68 -3.57
C THR A 18 -12.96 3.15 -4.42
N LEU A 19 -11.89 2.36 -4.52
CA LEU A 19 -10.76 2.66 -5.41
C LEU A 19 -11.24 2.85 -6.86
N LYS A 20 -11.95 1.87 -7.39
CA LYS A 20 -12.36 1.82 -8.80
C LYS A 20 -13.36 2.92 -9.18
N HIS A 21 -14.32 3.21 -8.31
CA HIS A 21 -15.47 4.04 -8.67
C HIS A 21 -15.43 5.46 -8.12
N GLU A 22 -14.72 5.69 -7.02
CA GLU A 22 -14.75 6.98 -6.33
C GLU A 22 -13.41 7.73 -6.41
N ARG A 23 -12.29 7.03 -6.67
CA ARG A 23 -10.94 7.61 -6.56
C ARG A 23 -10.08 7.48 -7.80
N GLU A 24 -10.26 6.45 -8.63
CA GLU A 24 -9.59 6.36 -9.93
C GLU A 24 -9.96 7.53 -10.87
N SER A 25 -11.15 8.14 -10.72
CA SER A 25 -11.60 9.28 -11.55
C SER A 25 -11.00 10.64 -11.16
N LYS A 26 -10.18 10.72 -10.09
CA LYS A 26 -9.63 11.97 -9.54
C LYS A 26 -8.08 12.06 -9.54
N ASN A 27 -7.42 11.57 -10.60
CA ASN A 27 -5.95 11.57 -10.80
C ASN A 27 -5.14 10.56 -9.96
N GLN A 28 -5.26 9.28 -10.32
CA GLN A 28 -4.55 8.10 -9.80
C GLN A 28 -5.16 7.44 -8.55
N PRO A 29 -5.23 6.09 -8.52
CA PRO A 29 -5.74 5.36 -7.37
C PRO A 29 -4.90 5.66 -6.12
N SER A 30 -5.57 5.79 -4.97
CA SER A 30 -4.91 5.97 -3.67
C SER A 30 -5.76 5.41 -2.53
N PHE A 31 -5.07 4.92 -1.50
CA PHE A 31 -5.64 4.48 -0.23
C PHE A 31 -5.60 5.61 0.79
N THR A 32 -6.69 5.82 1.52
CA THR A 32 -6.66 6.72 2.68
C THR A 32 -6.07 6.00 3.89
N LYS A 33 -5.77 6.75 4.95
CA LYS A 33 -5.30 6.19 6.23
C LYS A 33 -6.32 5.20 6.82
N GLU A 34 -7.62 5.43 6.60
CA GLU A 34 -8.70 4.52 6.99
C GLU A 34 -8.66 3.21 6.19
N ASP A 35 -8.36 3.26 4.88
CA ASP A 35 -8.19 2.04 4.08
C ASP A 35 -6.97 1.27 4.53
N ALA A 36 -5.84 1.94 4.76
CA ALA A 36 -4.63 1.32 5.29
C ALA A 36 -4.91 0.63 6.64
N LEU A 37 -5.67 1.28 7.53
CA LEU A 37 -6.08 0.66 8.80
C LEU A 37 -6.98 -0.57 8.59
N LEU A 38 -7.90 -0.55 7.64
CA LEU A 38 -8.75 -1.69 7.30
C LEU A 38 -7.94 -2.84 6.67
N ILE A 39 -6.98 -2.53 5.82
CA ILE A 39 -6.04 -3.49 5.23
C ILE A 39 -5.19 -4.12 6.34
N ALA A 40 -4.56 -3.32 7.20
CA ALA A 40 -3.76 -3.78 8.33
C ALA A 40 -4.57 -4.71 9.24
N ARG A 41 -5.82 -4.34 9.53
CA ARG A 41 -6.79 -5.16 10.27
C ARG A 41 -7.08 -6.50 9.58
N ALA A 42 -7.22 -6.51 8.24
CA ALA A 42 -7.44 -7.73 7.47
C ALA A 42 -6.20 -8.64 7.47
N LEU A 43 -5.00 -8.04 7.50
CA LEU A 43 -3.71 -8.73 7.60
C LEU A 43 -3.31 -9.11 9.03
N LYS A 44 -4.11 -8.73 10.03
CA LYS A 44 -3.86 -8.97 11.47
C LYS A 44 -2.57 -8.32 11.96
N ILE A 45 -2.24 -7.15 11.43
CA ILE A 45 -1.14 -6.32 11.92
C ILE A 45 -1.57 -5.70 13.26
N ASP A 46 -0.71 -5.83 14.26
CA ASP A 46 -0.87 -5.23 15.58
C ASP A 46 0.24 -4.21 15.78
N PHE A 47 -0.04 -2.94 15.48
CA PHE A 47 0.97 -1.87 15.54
C PHE A 47 1.60 -1.69 16.93
N ALA A 48 0.97 -2.15 18.01
CA ALA A 48 1.58 -2.13 19.33
C ALA A 48 2.70 -3.18 19.51
N LYS A 49 2.79 -4.16 18.59
CA LYS A 49 3.81 -5.22 18.57
C LYS A 49 4.79 -5.08 17.40
N GLU A 50 4.47 -4.22 16.44
CA GLU A 50 5.34 -3.92 15.32
C GLU A 50 6.31 -2.80 15.65
N LYS A 51 7.39 -2.71 14.87
CA LYS A 51 8.38 -1.62 14.99
C LYS A 51 8.07 -0.42 14.07
N PHE A 52 7.05 -0.56 13.22
CA PHE A 52 6.57 0.46 12.31
C PHE A 52 5.15 0.87 12.71
N ASP A 53 4.72 2.05 12.28
CA ASP A 53 3.41 2.60 12.62
C ASP A 53 2.44 2.58 11.42
N LEU A 54 1.24 3.12 11.65
CA LEU A 54 0.22 3.21 10.61
C LEU A 54 0.63 4.16 9.47
N ASP A 55 1.49 5.15 9.73
CA ASP A 55 1.90 6.11 8.72
C ASP A 55 2.89 5.49 7.73
N GLU A 56 3.88 4.73 8.21
CA GLU A 56 4.74 3.90 7.36
C GLU A 56 3.93 2.88 6.54
N PHE A 57 2.95 2.22 7.17
CA PHE A 57 2.09 1.28 6.44
C PHE A 57 1.20 1.98 5.40
N THR A 58 0.70 3.18 5.70
CA THR A 58 -0.13 3.98 4.77
C THR A 58 0.68 4.48 3.58
N ALA A 59 1.91 4.94 3.82
CA ALA A 59 2.85 5.27 2.76
C ALA A 59 3.10 4.04 1.88
N GLY A 60 3.37 2.90 2.51
CA GLY A 60 3.63 1.66 1.80
C GLY A 60 2.53 1.21 0.88
N VAL A 61 1.31 1.05 1.38
CA VAL A 61 0.20 0.60 0.52
C VAL A 61 -0.08 1.52 -0.67
N ASN A 62 0.27 2.80 -0.59
CA ASN A 62 0.16 3.74 -1.70
C ASN A 62 1.32 3.64 -2.69
N VAL A 63 2.56 3.45 -2.23
CA VAL A 63 3.72 3.18 -3.09
C VAL A 63 3.51 1.87 -3.87
N GLU A 64 3.08 0.82 -3.18
CA GLU A 64 2.89 -0.51 -3.76
C GLU A 64 1.77 -0.60 -4.82
N LEU A 65 1.01 0.48 -5.06
CA LEU A 65 0.13 0.60 -6.23
C LEU A 65 0.91 0.57 -7.56
N GLU A 66 2.23 0.76 -7.52
CA GLU A 66 3.16 0.51 -8.63
C GLU A 66 3.12 -0.95 -9.10
N HIS A 67 2.90 -1.90 -8.20
CA HIS A 67 2.65 -3.30 -8.59
C HIS A 67 1.20 -3.54 -9.03
N GLY A 68 0.43 -2.47 -9.23
CA GLY A 68 -0.97 -2.45 -9.63
C GLY A 68 -1.18 -1.75 -10.97
N THR A 69 -2.28 -1.01 -11.10
CA THR A 69 -2.63 -0.35 -12.38
C THR A 69 -1.81 0.91 -12.65
N LYS A 70 -1.01 1.40 -11.68
CA LYS A 70 -0.11 2.54 -11.86
C LYS A 70 1.02 2.22 -12.85
N CYS A 71 1.48 0.96 -12.90
CA CYS A 71 2.43 0.45 -13.90
C CYS A 71 1.83 -0.80 -14.57
N PRO A 72 1.02 -0.63 -15.64
CA PRO A 72 0.30 -1.72 -16.31
C PRO A 72 1.18 -2.89 -16.75
N GLU A 73 2.43 -2.63 -17.14
CA GLU A 73 3.43 -3.61 -17.56
C GLU A 73 3.97 -4.48 -16.42
N CYS A 74 3.98 -3.96 -15.19
CA CYS A 74 4.41 -4.67 -13.98
C CYS A 74 3.22 -5.08 -13.08
N ASN A 75 1.99 -4.99 -13.60
CA ASN A 75 0.78 -5.18 -12.80
C ASN A 75 0.56 -6.64 -12.39
N VAL A 76 0.81 -6.93 -11.11
CA VAL A 76 0.60 -8.26 -10.52
C VAL A 76 -0.50 -8.27 -9.46
N THR A 77 -0.86 -7.11 -8.91
CA THR A 77 -1.86 -6.99 -7.83
C THR A 77 -3.25 -6.66 -8.33
N LYS A 78 -3.40 -6.03 -9.49
CA LYS A 78 -4.66 -5.42 -9.98
C LYS A 78 -5.29 -4.48 -8.96
N ASN A 79 -4.48 -3.72 -8.21
CA ASN A 79 -4.88 -2.88 -7.08
C ASN A 79 -5.62 -3.64 -5.98
N ASP A 80 -5.40 -4.95 -5.86
CA ASP A 80 -6.02 -5.71 -4.80
C ASP A 80 -5.50 -5.26 -3.42
N PRO A 81 -6.35 -4.70 -2.56
CA PRO A 81 -5.88 -4.06 -1.32
C PRO A 81 -5.17 -5.03 -0.38
N ILE A 82 -5.50 -6.32 -0.43
CA ILE A 82 -4.89 -7.33 0.42
C ILE A 82 -3.55 -7.80 -0.15
N LEU A 83 -3.42 -7.92 -1.47
CA LEU A 83 -2.12 -8.22 -2.09
C LEU A 83 -1.17 -7.04 -1.94
N THR A 84 -1.61 -5.82 -2.26
CA THR A 84 -0.82 -4.59 -2.10
C THR A 84 -0.34 -4.42 -0.65
N GLY A 85 -1.24 -4.62 0.33
CA GLY A 85 -0.87 -4.56 1.74
C GLY A 85 0.14 -5.63 2.19
N LYS A 86 0.17 -6.80 1.55
CA LYS A 86 1.17 -7.84 1.85
C LYS A 86 2.55 -7.47 1.34
N ILE A 87 2.64 -6.84 0.17
CA ILE A 87 3.92 -6.35 -0.36
C ILE A 87 4.45 -5.28 0.59
N ALA A 88 3.59 -4.33 0.99
CA ALA A 88 3.98 -3.29 1.95
C ALA A 88 4.44 -3.84 3.29
N LEU A 89 3.73 -4.86 3.80
CA LEU A 89 4.12 -5.55 5.02
C LEU A 89 5.47 -6.27 4.88
N ALA A 90 5.76 -6.89 3.73
CA ALA A 90 7.03 -7.59 3.53
C ALA A 90 8.22 -6.64 3.68
N HIS A 91 8.15 -5.47 3.04
CA HIS A 91 9.18 -4.45 3.13
C HIS A 91 9.35 -3.86 4.54
N LEU A 92 8.25 -3.57 5.23
CA LEU A 92 8.29 -3.09 6.62
C LEU A 92 8.80 -4.14 7.62
N LYS A 93 8.82 -5.42 7.24
CA LYS A 93 9.46 -6.50 8.02
C LYS A 93 10.98 -6.57 7.78
N GLU A 94 11.48 -6.06 6.66
CA GLU A 94 12.92 -5.93 6.41
C GLU A 94 13.51 -4.80 7.25
N PHE A 95 12.88 -3.63 7.21
CA PHE A 95 13.22 -2.51 8.10
C PHE A 95 12.00 -1.62 8.38
N PRO A 96 11.84 -1.09 9.62
CA PRO A 96 10.58 -0.46 10.02
C PRO A 96 10.31 0.92 9.41
N ASP A 97 11.32 1.57 8.84
CA ASP A 97 11.27 2.89 8.21
C ASP A 97 11.44 2.80 6.68
N TYR A 98 11.03 1.68 6.08
CA TYR A 98 11.28 1.36 4.69
C TYR A 98 10.85 2.45 3.73
N TYR A 99 9.62 2.96 3.86
CA TYR A 99 9.07 3.90 2.90
C TYR A 99 9.64 5.30 3.08
N THR A 100 10.01 5.66 4.30
CA THR A 100 10.81 6.88 4.54
C THR A 100 12.17 6.82 3.85
N ARG A 101 12.84 5.66 3.84
CA ARG A 101 14.13 5.50 3.13
C ARG A 101 13.95 5.45 1.62
N LEU A 102 12.97 4.70 1.13
CA LEU A 102 12.68 4.57 -0.29
C LEU A 102 12.42 5.94 -0.90
N LYS A 103 11.60 6.77 -0.26
CA LYS A 103 11.31 8.13 -0.73
C LYS A 103 12.59 8.94 -0.98
N LYS A 104 13.58 8.88 -0.08
CA LYS A 104 14.85 9.59 -0.26
C LYS A 104 15.63 9.05 -1.46
N LEU A 105 15.70 7.73 -1.60
CA LEU A 105 16.36 7.08 -2.72
C LEU A 105 15.72 7.47 -4.06
N GLU A 106 14.38 7.49 -4.13
CA GLU A 106 13.63 7.88 -5.32
C GLU A 106 13.81 9.37 -5.67
N GLU A 107 13.83 10.26 -4.67
CA GLU A 107 14.12 11.69 -4.85
C GLU A 107 15.53 11.90 -5.40
N GLU A 108 16.54 11.21 -4.84
CA GLU A 108 17.93 11.24 -5.32
C GLU A 108 18.04 10.72 -6.76
N ALA A 109 17.40 9.58 -7.06
CA ALA A 109 17.40 9.00 -8.40
C ALA A 109 16.69 9.90 -9.41
N THR A 110 15.52 10.43 -9.07
CA THR A 110 14.74 11.33 -9.93
C THR A 110 15.56 12.58 -10.27
N LYS A 111 16.20 13.19 -9.28
CA LYS A 111 17.07 14.35 -9.49
C LYS A 111 18.21 14.00 -10.45
N TYR A 112 18.95 12.92 -10.18
CA TYR A 112 20.06 12.50 -11.01
C TYR A 112 19.65 12.30 -12.48
N TRP A 113 18.60 11.51 -12.74
CA TRP A 113 18.16 11.22 -14.10
C TRP A 113 17.46 12.40 -14.79
N SER A 114 16.96 13.40 -14.06
CA SER A 114 16.44 14.63 -14.67
C SER A 114 17.54 15.61 -15.12
N GLU A 115 18.73 15.51 -14.54
CA GLU A 115 19.88 16.38 -14.82
C GLU A 115 20.88 15.75 -15.82
N ASN A 116 20.88 14.42 -15.95
CA ASN A 116 21.90 13.66 -16.68
C ASN A 116 21.36 12.85 -17.89
N VAL A 117 20.13 13.12 -18.32
CA VAL A 117 19.48 12.55 -19.52
C VAL A 117 18.95 13.68 -20.38
#